data_AF-A0A431Q8I4-F1
#
_entry.id   AF-A0A431Q8I4-F1
#
_cell.length_a   1.000
_cell.length_b   1.000
_cell.length_c   1.000
_cell.angle_alpha   90.00
_cell.angle_beta   90.00
_cell.angle_gamma   90.00
#
_symmetry.space_group_name_H-M   'P 1'
#
loop_
_entity.id
_entity.type
_entity.pdbx_description
1 polymer ?
#
loop_
_entity_poly.entity_id
_entity_poly.type
_entity_poly.pdbx_seq_one_letter_code
_entity_poly.pdbx_strand_id
1 'polypeptide(L)'
;MTDEFAPLTIRDYAAQALTTDQRSDSGSLTFPLLGLFGETGSLLSEVKKKQRDRASYLGYAGAVVEELGDVLWYLTVVAARGGLSLGDIADNLGRGYSDWQRSPDSALSFASLQPAIMPRGLEPSPAFEKTLLQL
;
A
#
# COMPACT_ATOMS: atom_id res chain seq x y z
N MET A 1 -22.04 13.93 -18.54
CA MET A 1 -21.82 12.55 -18.07
C MET A 1 -21.33 12.67 -16.65
N THR A 2 -22.16 12.30 -15.67
CA THR A 2 -21.68 12.09 -14.31
C THR A 2 -20.73 10.90 -14.37
N ASP A 3 -19.45 11.15 -14.12
CA ASP A 3 -18.44 10.10 -14.01
C ASP A 3 -18.86 9.20 -12.84
N GLU A 4 -19.37 8.02 -13.15
CA GLU A 4 -19.86 7.08 -12.15
C GLU A 4 -18.63 6.54 -11.41
N PHE A 5 -18.50 6.87 -10.12
CA PHE A 5 -17.38 6.41 -9.31
C PHE A 5 -17.34 4.88 -9.28
N ALA A 6 -16.41 4.29 -10.01
CA ALA A 6 -16.11 2.87 -9.96
C ALA A 6 -14.98 2.63 -8.94
N PRO A 7 -15.15 1.70 -7.97
CA PRO A 7 -14.07 1.35 -7.04
C PRO A 7 -12.86 0.79 -7.79
N LEU A 8 -11.66 1.27 -7.47
CA LEU A 8 -10.41 0.72 -8.00
C LEU A 8 -10.23 -0.73 -7.51
N THR A 9 -10.21 -1.68 -8.44
CA THR A 9 -9.91 -3.07 -8.10
C THR A 9 -8.42 -3.23 -7.78
N ILE A 10 -8.10 -4.19 -6.92
CA ILE A 10 -6.70 -4.49 -6.57
C ILE A 10 -5.94 -4.95 -7.81
N ARG A 11 -6.61 -5.72 -8.67
CA ARG A 11 -6.08 -6.17 -9.96
C ARG A 11 -5.75 -5.01 -10.88
N ASP A 12 -6.66 -4.04 -11.05
CA ASP A 12 -6.45 -2.93 -11.97
C ASP A 12 -5.33 -2.00 -11.47
N TYR A 13 -5.27 -1.76 -10.15
CA TYR A 13 -4.13 -1.07 -9.55
C TYR A 13 -2.81 -1.81 -9.82
N ALA A 14 -2.75 -3.11 -9.55
CA ALA A 14 -1.55 -3.90 -9.73
C ALA A 14 -1.11 -3.92 -11.20
N ALA A 15 -2.06 -4.05 -12.14
CA ALA A 15 -1.77 -3.99 -13.56
C ALA A 15 -1.14 -2.65 -13.96
N GLN A 16 -1.67 -1.52 -13.48
CA GLN A 16 -1.08 -0.20 -13.73
C GLN A 16 0.29 -0.03 -13.08
N ALA A 17 0.44 -0.42 -11.81
CA ALA A 17 1.70 -0.34 -11.07
C ALA A 17 2.83 -1.12 -11.76
N LEU A 18 2.52 -2.30 -12.30
CA LEU A 18 3.52 -3.13 -13.01
C LEU A 18 3.94 -2.54 -14.35
N THR A 19 3.16 -1.63 -14.96
CA THR A 19 3.61 -0.92 -16.17
C THR A 19 4.74 0.09 -15.90
N THR A 20 4.89 0.52 -14.64
CA THR A 20 5.92 1.49 -14.23
C THR A 20 7.18 0.80 -13.69
N ASP A 21 7.18 -0.52 -13.51
CA ASP A 21 8.38 -1.31 -13.19
C ASP A 21 9.27 -1.47 -14.43
N GLN A 22 9.99 -0.41 -14.80
CA GLN A 22 10.81 -0.36 -16.02
C GLN A 22 12.24 -0.90 -15.84
N ARG A 23 12.57 -1.53 -14.70
CA ARG A 23 13.97 -1.92 -14.41
C ARG A 23 14.40 -3.19 -15.15
N SER A 24 15.62 -3.13 -15.67
CA SER A 24 16.27 -4.14 -16.53
C SER A 24 16.99 -5.25 -15.77
N ASP A 25 16.70 -5.46 -14.48
CA ASP A 25 17.43 -6.38 -13.59
C ASP A 25 16.99 -7.84 -13.73
N SER A 26 16.52 -8.23 -14.92
CA SER A 26 16.16 -9.60 -15.31
C SER A 26 15.20 -10.30 -14.33
N GLY A 27 14.34 -9.55 -13.64
CA GLY A 27 13.39 -10.12 -12.68
C GLY A 27 13.97 -10.40 -11.28
N SER A 28 15.14 -9.84 -10.95
CA SER A 28 15.72 -9.95 -9.59
C SER A 28 14.78 -9.38 -8.52
N LEU A 29 14.74 -10.03 -7.35
CA LEU A 29 13.99 -9.50 -6.18
C LEU A 29 14.81 -8.51 -5.35
N THR A 30 16.12 -8.43 -5.55
CA THR A 30 17.01 -7.65 -4.67
C THR A 30 16.64 -6.18 -4.63
N PHE A 31 16.47 -5.52 -5.79
CA PHE A 31 16.16 -4.09 -5.83
C PHE A 31 14.74 -3.76 -5.35
N PRO A 32 13.69 -4.51 -5.76
CA PRO A 32 12.35 -4.30 -5.20
C PRO A 32 12.29 -4.48 -3.68
N LEU A 33 12.99 -5.47 -3.13
CA LEU A 33 13.05 -5.67 -1.68
C LEU A 33 13.76 -4.50 -0.97
N LEU A 34 14.91 -4.06 -1.51
CA LEU A 34 15.63 -2.90 -0.96
C LEU A 34 14.78 -1.64 -1.00
N GLY A 35 14.04 -1.42 -2.10
CA GLY A 35 13.10 -0.32 -2.22
C GLY A 35 11.98 -0.40 -1.18
N LEU A 36 11.33 -1.56 -1.04
CA LEU A 36 10.29 -1.78 -0.03
C LEU A 36 10.76 -1.40 1.39
N PHE A 37 11.96 -1.85 1.77
CA PHE A 37 12.56 -1.49 3.06
C PHE A 37 12.91 0.00 3.14
N GLY A 38 13.40 0.58 2.05
CA GLY A 38 13.70 2.01 1.94
C GLY A 38 12.49 2.87 2.26
N GLU A 39 11.38 2.66 1.56
CA GLU A 39 10.16 3.47 1.72
C GLU A 39 9.47 3.21 3.06
N THR A 40 9.55 1.98 3.58
CA THR A 40 9.10 1.71 4.97
C THR A 40 9.94 2.50 5.99
N GLY A 41 11.25 2.66 5.74
CA GLY A 41 12.15 3.46 6.56
C GLY A 41 11.92 4.97 6.41
N SER A 42 11.56 5.43 5.21
CA SER A 42 11.15 6.81 4.94
C SER A 42 9.85 7.14 5.67
N LEU A 43 8.84 6.26 5.62
CA LEU A 43 7.61 6.38 6.42
C LEU A 43 7.92 6.51 7.93
N LEU A 44 8.81 5.66 8.46
CA LEU A 44 9.25 5.77 9.86
C LEU A 44 9.94 7.11 10.15
N SER A 45 10.71 7.63 9.21
CA SER A 45 11.38 8.92 9.34
C SER A 45 10.37 10.07 9.44
N GLU A 46 9.29 10.04 8.67
CA GLU A 46 8.19 11.00 8.76
C GLU A 46 7.49 10.95 10.12
N VAL A 47 7.21 9.75 10.64
CA VAL A 47 6.64 9.57 11.98
C VAL A 47 7.54 10.18 13.06
N LYS A 48 8.85 9.93 12.99
CA LYS A 48 9.83 10.48 13.95
C LYS A 48 9.90 12.01 13.89
N LYS A 49 9.85 12.61 12.69
CA LYS A 49 9.80 14.07 12.51
C LYS A 49 8.55 14.64 13.19
N LYS A 50 7.39 14.03 13.00
CA LYS A 50 6.14 14.43 13.66
C LYS A 50 6.19 14.29 15.19
N GLN A 51 6.78 13.22 15.71
CA GLN A 51 6.98 13.04 17.16
C GLN A 51 7.85 14.14 17.77
N ARG A 52 8.91 14.55 17.06
CA ARG A 52 9.83 15.62 17.48
C ARG A 52 9.16 17.00 17.41
N ASP A 53 8.49 17.28 16.29
CA ASP A 53 8.01 18.62 15.91
C ASP A 53 6.46 18.69 15.98
N ARG A 54 5.90 18.31 17.15
CA ARG A 54 4.46 18.02 17.36
C ARG A 54 3.48 19.06 16.81
N ALA A 55 3.82 20.36 16.91
CA ALA A 55 2.90 21.45 16.58
C ALA A 55 3.18 22.14 15.22
N SER A 56 4.31 21.84 14.57
CA SER A 56 4.81 22.63 13.44
C SER A 56 5.06 21.83 12.15
N TYR A 57 4.90 20.50 12.18
CA TYR A 57 5.13 19.69 10.99
C TYR A 57 3.97 19.78 9.98
N LEU A 58 4.02 20.81 9.14
CA LEU A 58 3.18 21.01 7.95
C LEU A 58 3.55 19.96 6.89
N GLY A 59 2.56 19.32 6.28
CA GLY A 59 2.78 18.35 5.20
C GLY A 59 2.97 16.89 5.63
N TYR A 60 2.90 16.58 6.92
CA TYR A 60 2.98 15.21 7.45
C TYR A 60 2.05 14.24 6.74
N ALA A 61 0.78 14.64 6.57
CA ALA A 61 -0.24 13.82 5.94
C ALA A 61 0.10 13.46 4.49
N GLY A 62 0.54 14.45 3.71
CA GLY A 62 0.94 14.25 2.31
C GLY A 62 2.13 13.30 2.21
N ALA A 63 3.17 13.52 3.03
CA ALA A 63 4.35 12.65 3.07
C ALA A 63 3.96 11.22 3.47
N VAL A 64 3.14 11.03 4.51
CA VAL A 64 2.69 9.69 4.92
C VAL A 64 1.90 8.98 3.81
N VAL A 65 1.03 9.71 3.10
CA VAL A 65 0.27 9.15 1.98
C VAL A 65 1.18 8.74 0.83
N GLU A 66 2.18 9.55 0.50
CA GLU A 66 3.19 9.26 -0.52
C GLU A 66 3.97 8.00 -0.18
N GLU A 67 4.55 7.93 1.02
CA GLU A 67 5.36 6.79 1.47
C GLU A 67 4.54 5.49 1.56
N LEU A 68 3.27 5.56 2.01
CA LEU A 68 2.37 4.40 1.99
C LEU A 68 2.06 3.95 0.56
N GLY A 69 1.95 4.89 -0.39
CA GLY A 69 1.77 4.60 -1.80
C GLY A 69 2.98 3.86 -2.39
N ASP A 70 4.20 4.32 -2.07
CA ASP A 70 5.43 3.70 -2.55
C ASP A 70 5.66 2.32 -1.92
N VAL A 71 5.36 2.15 -0.62
CA VAL A 71 5.35 0.84 0.04
C VAL A 71 4.39 -0.13 -0.66
N LEU A 72 3.17 0.31 -0.99
CA LEU A 72 2.20 -0.51 -1.70
C LEU A 72 2.70 -0.86 -3.12
N TRP A 73 3.34 0.09 -3.81
CA TRP A 73 3.91 -0.14 -5.13
C TRP A 73 5.03 -1.20 -5.07
N TYR A 74 5.99 -1.06 -4.17
CA TYR A 74 7.06 -2.05 -4.01
C TYR A 74 6.54 -3.42 -3.55
N LEU A 75 5.55 -3.48 -2.66
CA LEU A 75 4.89 -4.74 -2.28
C LEU A 75 4.31 -5.44 -3.51
N THR A 76 3.68 -4.69 -4.41
CA THR A 76 3.10 -5.20 -5.65
C THR A 76 4.17 -5.78 -6.56
N VAL A 77 5.28 -5.05 -6.76
CA VAL A 77 6.41 -5.50 -7.59
C VAL A 77 7.08 -6.75 -7.01
N VAL A 78 7.34 -6.76 -5.69
CA VAL A 78 7.92 -7.91 -4.99
C VAL A 78 7.04 -9.14 -5.14
N ALA A 79 5.73 -9.00 -4.94
CA ALA A 79 4.78 -10.10 -5.11
C ALA A 79 4.83 -10.64 -6.54
N ALA A 80 4.71 -9.76 -7.54
CA ALA A 80 4.65 -10.14 -8.94
C ALA A 80 5.92 -10.89 -9.40
N ARG A 81 7.10 -10.37 -9.04
CA ARG A 81 8.39 -11.02 -9.33
C ARG A 81 8.58 -12.32 -8.54
N GLY A 82 7.94 -12.45 -7.38
CA GLY A 82 7.87 -13.68 -6.59
C GLY A 82 6.82 -14.71 -7.08
N GLY A 83 6.10 -14.42 -8.17
CA GLY A 83 5.09 -15.33 -8.73
C GLY A 83 3.75 -15.33 -7.98
N LEU A 84 3.47 -14.27 -7.22
CA LEU A 84 2.20 -14.00 -6.54
C LEU A 84 1.59 -12.69 -7.06
N SER A 85 0.27 -12.60 -7.14
CA SER A 85 -0.39 -11.31 -7.39
C SER A 85 -0.73 -10.61 -6.08
N LEU A 86 -0.85 -9.28 -6.11
CA LEU A 86 -1.41 -8.54 -4.97
C LEU A 86 -2.85 -8.99 -4.65
N GLY A 87 -3.60 -9.41 -5.68
CA GLY A 87 -4.94 -10.00 -5.52
C GLY A 87 -4.90 -11.30 -4.70
N ASP A 88 -3.94 -12.19 -4.97
CA ASP A 88 -3.75 -13.40 -4.17
C ASP A 88 -3.50 -13.06 -2.70
N ILE A 89 -2.65 -12.07 -2.42
CA ILE A 89 -2.37 -11.64 -1.04
C ILE A 89 -3.64 -11.13 -0.36
N ALA A 90 -4.42 -10.31 -1.07
CA ALA A 90 -5.63 -9.70 -0.54
C ALA A 90 -6.78 -10.69 -0.30
N ASP A 91 -7.03 -11.62 -1.23
CA ASP A 91 -8.08 -12.65 -1.10
C ASP A 91 -7.80 -13.66 0.02
N ASN A 92 -6.53 -13.77 0.43
CA ASN A 92 -6.09 -14.65 1.50
C ASN A 92 -5.91 -13.95 2.86
N LEU A 93 -6.36 -12.70 3.01
CA LEU A 93 -6.37 -12.03 4.30
C LEU A 93 -7.19 -12.85 5.32
N GLY A 94 -6.53 -13.35 6.37
CA GLY A 94 -7.14 -14.17 7.41
C GLY A 94 -7.19 -15.67 7.12
N ARG A 95 -6.64 -16.13 5.98
CA ARG A 95 -6.50 -17.57 5.67
C ARG A 95 -5.15 -18.10 6.13
N GLY A 96 -5.13 -19.38 6.52
CA GLY A 96 -3.90 -20.11 6.76
C GLY A 96 -3.23 -20.56 5.45
N TYR A 97 -1.94 -20.88 5.51
CA TYR A 97 -1.18 -21.34 4.34
C TYR A 97 -1.77 -22.63 3.71
N SER A 98 -2.36 -23.51 4.52
CA SER A 98 -3.02 -24.74 4.06
C SER A 98 -4.24 -24.50 3.17
N ASP A 99 -4.88 -23.32 3.29
CA ASP A 99 -6.11 -22.97 2.59
C ASP A 99 -5.91 -21.84 1.57
N TRP A 100 -4.65 -21.64 1.16
CA TRP A 100 -4.26 -20.59 0.23
C TRP A 100 -4.90 -20.80 -1.16
N GLN A 101 -5.53 -19.75 -1.68
CA GLN A 101 -6.15 -19.75 -3.00
C GLN A 101 -5.43 -18.81 -3.96
N ARG A 102 -5.29 -19.22 -5.22
CA ARG A 102 -4.88 -18.31 -6.29
C ARG A 102 -6.12 -17.74 -6.97
N SER A 103 -6.21 -16.41 -7.00
CA SER A 103 -7.33 -15.64 -7.53
C SER A 103 -6.81 -14.35 -8.16
N PRO A 104 -5.98 -14.44 -9.22
CA PRO A 104 -5.37 -13.27 -9.85
C PRO A 104 -6.42 -12.33 -10.49
N ASP A 105 -7.59 -12.87 -10.82
CA ASP A 105 -8.71 -12.16 -11.45
C ASP A 105 -9.81 -11.74 -10.46
N SER A 106 -9.51 -11.72 -9.16
CA SER A 106 -10.45 -11.29 -8.14
C SER A 106 -11.02 -9.90 -8.44
N ALA A 107 -12.34 -9.77 -8.33
CA ALA A 107 -13.04 -8.49 -8.41
C ALA A 107 -12.91 -7.68 -7.10
N LEU A 108 -12.08 -8.14 -6.15
CA LEU A 108 -11.83 -7.46 -4.89
C LEU A 108 -11.26 -6.06 -5.14
N SER A 109 -11.93 -5.06 -4.55
CA SER A 109 -11.51 -3.65 -4.60
C SER A 109 -10.96 -3.17 -3.28
N PHE A 110 -10.17 -2.11 -3.31
CA PHE A 110 -9.70 -1.47 -2.08
C PHE A 110 -10.87 -1.03 -1.19
N ALA A 111 -11.96 -0.58 -1.80
CA ALA A 111 -13.18 -0.22 -1.07
C ALA A 111 -13.81 -1.42 -0.35
N SER A 112 -13.70 -2.63 -0.90
CA SER A 112 -14.23 -3.86 -0.28
C SER A 112 -13.41 -4.31 0.92
N LEU A 113 -12.12 -3.92 0.98
CA LEU A 113 -11.24 -4.18 2.12
C LEU A 113 -11.40 -3.16 3.24
N GLN A 114 -12.05 -2.02 3.00
CA GLN A 114 -12.26 -1.00 4.01
C GLN A 114 -13.41 -1.39 4.96
N PRO A 115 -13.27 -1.18 6.28
CA PRO A 115 -14.38 -1.35 7.21
C PRO A 115 -15.53 -0.40 6.85
N ALA A 116 -16.77 -0.87 6.96
CA ALA A 116 -17.98 -0.12 6.60
C ALA A 116 -18.16 1.23 7.31
N ILE A 117 -17.45 1.46 8.42
CA ILE A 117 -17.59 2.64 9.29
C ILE A 117 -16.39 3.60 9.15
N MET A 118 -15.45 3.37 8.21
CA MET A 118 -14.32 4.28 8.07
C MET A 118 -14.76 5.58 7.37
N PRO A 119 -14.84 6.73 8.06
CA PRO A 119 -15.12 8.00 7.39
C PRO A 119 -13.95 8.32 6.45
N ARG A 120 -14.25 8.61 5.19
CA ARG A 120 -13.23 9.05 4.21
C ARG A 120 -12.77 10.46 4.59
N GLY A 121 -11.61 10.55 5.22
CA GLY A 121 -10.92 11.82 5.47
C GLY A 121 -9.94 12.14 4.35
N LEU A 122 -9.72 13.44 4.09
CA LEU A 122 -8.61 13.92 3.26
C LEU A 122 -7.28 13.92 4.03
N GLU A 123 -7.36 13.85 5.35
CA GLU A 123 -6.25 13.78 6.29
C GLU A 123 -6.30 12.43 7.03
N PRO A 124 -5.14 11.87 7.44
CA PRO A 124 -5.09 10.71 8.30
C PRO A 124 -5.93 10.90 9.57
N SER A 125 -6.60 9.83 10.02
CA SER A 125 -7.45 9.94 11.22
C SER A 125 -6.59 10.21 12.48
N PRO A 126 -7.09 10.97 13.47
CA PRO A 126 -6.36 11.17 14.73
C PRO A 126 -5.99 9.87 15.45
N ALA A 127 -6.79 8.82 15.28
CA ALA A 127 -6.51 7.49 15.83
C ALA A 127 -5.30 6.84 15.14
N PHE A 128 -5.26 6.90 13.80
CA PHE A 128 -4.13 6.43 13.01
C PHE A 128 -2.85 7.20 13.35
N GLU A 129 -2.93 8.54 13.41
CA GLU A 129 -1.81 9.37 13.85
C GLU A 129 -1.35 8.98 15.26
N LYS A 130 -2.27 8.83 16.21
CA LYS A 130 -1.92 8.42 17.58
C LYS A 130 -1.23 7.06 17.62
N THR A 131 -1.70 6.07 16.86
CA THR A 131 -1.08 4.74 16.78
C THR A 131 0.31 4.80 16.19
N LEU A 132 0.51 5.56 15.11
CA LEU A 132 1.85 5.76 14.53
C LEU A 132 2.80 6.42 15.50
N LEU A 133 2.34 7.42 16.25
CA LEU A 133 3.16 8.14 17.23
C LEU A 133 3.49 7.32 18.49
N GLN A 134 2.93 6.12 18.67
CA GLN A 134 3.20 5.22 19.80
C GLN A 134 4.26 4.14 19.50
N LEU A 135 4.74 4.04 18.26
CA LEU A 135 5.90 3.24 17.86
C LEU A 135 7.20 3.87 18.35
#